data_AF-A0A357CV26-F1
#
_entry.id   AF-A0A357CV26-F1
#
_cell.length_a   1.000
_cell.length_b   1.000
_cell.length_c   1.000
_cell.angle_alpha   90.00
_cell.angle_beta   90.00
_cell.angle_gamma   90.00
#
_symmetry.space_group_name_H-M   'P 1'
#
loop_
_entity.id
_entity.type
_entity.pdbx_description
1 polymer ?
#
loop_
_entity_poly.entity_id
_entity_poly.type
_entity_poly.pdbx_seq_one_letter_code
_entity_poly.pdbx_strand_id
1 'polypeptide(L)' 'FCMCPGGTVIAATSEEKRLCTNGMSGYSRNGRNSNSALLVTVTAADIGSEEPLAGIAFQRAIETAVFNAGGG' A
#
# COMPACT_ATOMS: atom_id res chain seq x y z
N PHE A 1 1.00 6.78 -9.07
CA PHE A 1 2.29 6.62 -8.36
C PHE A 1 2.87 5.24 -8.66
N CYS A 2 4.19 5.09 -8.78
CA CYS A 2 4.88 3.82 -9.09
C CYS A 2 4.22 3.04 -10.24
N MET A 3 4.33 3.54 -11.48
CA MET A 3 3.79 2.86 -12.65
C MET A 3 4.75 1.75 -13.10
N CYS A 4 4.22 0.53 -13.24
CA CYS A 4 4.95 -0.70 -13.55
C CYS A 4 4.38 -1.33 -14.85
N PRO A 5 4.95 -1.02 -16.03
CA PRO A 5 4.54 -1.63 -17.29
C PRO A 5 4.88 -3.12 -17.31
N GLY A 6 3.95 -3.94 -17.82
CA GLY A 6 4.15 -5.40 -17.90
C GLY A 6 4.56 -6.02 -16.55
N GLY A 7 4.05 -5.45 -15.45
CA GLY A 7 4.42 -5.76 -14.09
C GLY A 7 3.33 -6.53 -13.33
N THR A 8 3.58 -6.75 -12.05
CA THR A 8 2.64 -7.42 -11.13
C THR A 8 2.44 -6.56 -9.89
N VAL A 9 1.23 -6.62 -9.33
CA VAL A 9 0.94 -6.10 -8.00
C VAL A 9 1.50 -7.10 -6.98
N ILE A 10 2.31 -6.63 -6.04
CA ILE A 10 3.02 -7.48 -5.09
C ILE A 10 2.49 -7.27 -3.67
N ALA A 11 2.46 -8.35 -2.88
CA ALA A 11 2.28 -8.29 -1.44
C ALA A 11 3.57 -7.75 -0.81
N ALA A 12 3.49 -6.60 -0.15
CA ALA A 12 4.63 -5.84 0.36
C ALA A 12 4.56 -5.63 1.88
N THR A 13 3.76 -6.43 2.59
CA THR A 13 3.67 -6.34 4.05
C THR A 13 4.97 -6.77 4.71
N SER A 14 5.36 -6.08 5.78
CA SER A 14 6.51 -6.40 6.63
C SER A 14 6.11 -6.70 8.08
N GLU A 15 4.82 -6.61 8.41
CA GLU A 15 4.29 -6.84 9.74
C GLU A 15 3.20 -7.91 9.71
N GLU A 16 3.15 -8.74 10.75
CA GLU A 16 2.11 -9.76 10.88
C GLU A 16 0.71 -9.14 10.94
N LYS A 17 -0.27 -9.87 10.39
CA LYS A 17 -1.70 -9.49 10.38
C LYS A 17 -1.97 -8.13 9.75
N ARG A 18 -1.16 -7.77 8.75
CA ARG A 18 -1.25 -6.52 7.99
C ARG A 18 -1.10 -6.80 6.51
N LEU A 19 -1.79 -6.00 5.70
CA LEU A 19 -1.74 -6.08 4.25
C LEU A 19 -1.28 -4.74 3.68
N CYS A 20 -0.18 -4.79 2.93
CA CYS A 20 0.35 -3.68 2.15
C CYS A 20 0.63 -4.17 0.72
N THR A 21 0.44 -3.29 -0.25
CA THR A 21 0.63 -3.59 -1.67
C THR A 21 1.60 -2.61 -2.32
N ASN A 22 2.31 -3.07 -3.34
CA ASN A 22 3.10 -2.21 -4.23
C ASN A 22 3.10 -2.77 -5.66
N GLY A 23 3.84 -2.16 -6.57
CA GLY A 23 4.05 -2.63 -7.93
C GLY A 23 5.51 -3.01 -8.18
N MET A 24 5.73 -3.98 -9.06
CA MET A 24 7.05 -4.34 -9.58
C MET A 24 6.97 -4.75 -11.05
N SER A 25 8.03 -4.49 -11.81
CA SER A 25 8.25 -5.11 -13.11
C SER A 25 9.64 -5.73 -13.18
N GLY A 26 9.78 -6.86 -13.88
CA GLY A 26 11.10 -7.31 -14.35
C GLY A 26 11.67 -6.34 -15.40
N TYR A 27 12.97 -6.44 -15.65
CA TYR A 27 13.67 -5.57 -16.62
C TYR A 27 12.99 -5.54 -17.99
N SER A 28 12.54 -6.70 -18.47
CA SER A 28 11.89 -6.86 -19.79
C SER A 28 10.51 -6.20 -19.91
N ARG A 29 9.81 -5.93 -18.80
CA ARG A 29 8.47 -5.29 -18.77
C ARG A 29 7.46 -5.88 -19.76
N ASN A 30 7.51 -7.19 -19.98
CA ASN A 30 6.73 -7.91 -20.97
C ASN A 30 5.61 -8.76 -20.36
N GLY A 31 5.22 -8.49 -19.10
CA GLY A 31 4.09 -9.12 -18.46
C GLY A 31 2.76 -8.72 -19.11
N ARG A 32 1.72 -9.53 -18.86
CA ARG A 32 0.38 -9.33 -19.43
C ARG A 32 -0.27 -8.01 -19.02
N ASN A 33 -0.03 -7.57 -17.78
CA ASN A 33 -0.72 -6.45 -17.17
C ASN A 33 0.25 -5.30 -16.89
N SER A 34 -0.25 -4.07 -16.95
CA SER A 34 0.42 -2.90 -16.38
C SER A 34 -0.32 -2.50 -15.11
N ASN A 35 0.42 -2.07 -14.08
CA ASN A 35 -0.19 -1.61 -12.83
C ASN A 35 0.39 -0.27 -12.38
N SER A 36 -0.36 0.45 -11.57
CA SER A 36 0.10 1.64 -10.86
C SER A 36 -0.79 1.87 -9.65
N ALA A 37 -0.25 2.54 -8.63
CA ALA A 37 -1.06 2.96 -7.49
C ALA A 37 -1.81 4.26 -7.81
N LEU A 38 -3.14 4.20 -7.73
CA LEU A 38 -4.01 5.38 -7.67
C LEU A 38 -4.09 5.80 -6.20
N LEU A 39 -3.56 6.97 -5.88
CA LEU A 39 -3.41 7.45 -4.51
C LEU A 39 -4.12 8.80 -4.33
N VAL A 40 -4.50 9.07 -3.08
CA VAL A 40 -4.89 10.40 -2.60
C VAL A 40 -3.95 10.78 -1.46
N THR A 41 -3.63 12.07 -1.36
CA THR A 41 -2.81 12.58 -0.27
C THR A 41 -3.62 12.59 1.03
N VAL A 42 -3.02 12.08 2.10
CA VAL A 42 -3.49 12.22 3.48
C VAL A 42 -2.54 13.16 4.20
N THR A 43 -3.09 14.15 4.90
CA THR A 43 -2.36 15.17 5.66
C THR A 43 -2.56 14.95 7.16
N ALA A 44 -1.80 15.67 7.99
CA ALA A 44 -1.98 15.61 9.44
C ALA A 44 -3.42 16.00 9.88
N ALA A 45 -4.08 16.91 9.15
CA ALA A 45 -5.45 17.31 9.42
C ALA A 45 -6.45 16.15 9.26
N ASP A 46 -6.16 15.18 8.38
CA ASP A 46 -7.02 14.02 8.15
C ASP A 46 -6.86 12.93 9.24
N ILE A 47 -5.71 12.93 9.94
CA ILE A 47 -5.36 11.93 10.96
C ILE A 47 -5.92 12.33 12.34
N GLY A 48 -6.17 13.62 12.57
CA GLY A 48 -6.81 14.13 13.79
C GLY A 48 -5.96 14.04 15.06
N SER A 49 -4.63 13.97 14.92
CA SER A 49 -3.68 13.93 16.03
C SER A 49 -2.40 14.69 15.70
N GLU A 50 -1.85 15.41 16.68
CA GLU A 50 -0.57 16.13 16.59
C GLU A 50 0.62 15.27 17.08
N GLU A 51 0.37 14.05 17.55
CA GLU A 51 1.43 13.14 17.99
C GLU A 51 2.39 12.82 16.82
N PRO A 52 3.72 12.91 17.02
CA PRO A 52 4.68 12.73 15.93
C PRO A 52 4.56 11.41 15.16
N LEU A 53 4.07 10.35 15.82
CA LEU A 53 3.91 9.01 15.23
C LEU A 53 2.47 8.69 14.79
N ALA A 54 1.56 9.66 14.81
CA ALA A 54 0.15 9.45 14.45
C ALA A 54 -0.03 8.86 13.04
N GLY A 55 0.84 9.24 12.09
CA GLY A 55 0.84 8.67 10.74
C GLY A 55 1.13 7.16 10.69
N ILE A 56 2.04 6.67 11.53
CA ILE A 56 2.34 5.22 11.60
C ILE A 56 1.13 4.47 12.19
N ALA A 57 0.51 5.03 13.23
CA ALA A 57 -0.70 4.44 13.82
C ALA A 57 -1.84 4.38 12.79
N PHE A 58 -2.03 5.46 12.01
CA PHE A 58 -3.01 5.54 10.93
C PHE A 58 -2.74 4.50 9.83
N GLN A 59 -1.49 4.39 9.35
CA GLN A 59 -1.09 3.38 8.36
C GLN A 59 -1.38 1.95 8.85
N ARG A 60 -0.93 1.61 10.07
CA ARG A 60 -1.17 0.28 10.66
C ARG A 60 -2.65 -0.03 10.85
N ALA A 61 -3.48 0.97 11.18
CA ALA A 61 -4.91 0.80 11.30
C ALA A 61 -5.55 0.42 9.95
N ILE A 62 -5.17 1.09 8.86
CA ILE A 62 -5.61 0.75 7.50
C ILE A 62 -5.13 -0.65 7.12
N GLU A 63 -3.84 -0.94 7.27
CA GLU A 63 -3.24 -2.22 6.91
C GLU A 63 -3.89 -3.40 7.64
N THR A 64 -4.27 -3.20 8.91
CA THR A 64 -5.00 -4.21 9.70
C THR A 64 -6.44 -4.37 9.18
N ALA A 65 -7.12 -3.26 8.89
CA ALA A 65 -8.49 -3.28 8.39
C ALA A 65 -8.57 -4.01 7.03
N VAL A 66 -7.64 -3.73 6.11
CA VAL A 66 -7.63 -4.39 4.79
C VAL A 66 -7.20 -5.85 4.88
N PHE A 67 -6.33 -6.23 5.82
CA PHE A 67 -5.99 -7.62 6.09
C PHE A 67 -7.24 -8.43 6.53
N ASN A 68 -7.98 -7.90 7.50
CA ASN A 68 -9.21 -8.53 7.98
C ASN A 68 -10.29 -8.60 6.90
N ALA A 69 -10.44 -7.54 6.09
CA ALA A 69 -11.36 -7.55 4.95
C ALA A 69 -10.97 -8.59 3.88
N GLY A 70 -9.68 -8.94 3.81
CA GLY A 70 -9.15 -9.98 2.93
C GLY A 70 -9.34 -11.42 3.42
N GLY A 71 -9.89 -11.64 4.62
CA GLY A 71 -10.17 -12.98 5.16
C GLY A 71 -9.29 -13.42 6.34
N GLY A 72 -8.33 -12.57 6.75
CA GLY A 72 -7.48 -12.81 7.92
C GLY A 72 -6.35 -13.83 7.73
#